data_AF-A0A1F5NGK6-F1
#
_entry.id   AF-A0A1F5NGK6-F1
#
_cell.length_a   1.000
_cell.length_b   1.000
_cell.length_c   1.000
_cell.angle_alpha   90.00
_cell.angle_beta   90.00
_cell.angle_gamma   90.00
#
_symmetry.space_group_name_H-M   'P 1'
#
loop_
_entity.id
_entity.type
_entity.pdbx_description
1 polymer ?
#
loop_
_entity_poly.entity_id
_entity_poly.type
_entity_poly.pdbx_seq_one_letter_code
_entity_poly.pdbx_strand_id
1 'polypeptide(L)'
;MSLKNQYNFPEAKLGPGFAQDKLKEFKQLIEAALSFVVLSMPGVGVSYFLKYLTMQKFAYFIHIDLYSLPTLNQHEFYRMFLRDLKGNPDGKSDGQVFIETKEILKKLAAQHEKVVIIFSRFDQLKNDFDANFLSNLQALTTIQTGSPRSAPASTKVAGGAGKIVLIFTSTRPLHEIAPTALTGGNLNFYSEELYFKPYSKDDLKKLLRIEPSRPGLGSSAIEKLLDSSGGHNQLFRILLSSPKQNLLLDRFVKMQMKELIDYLDYHQRKQLQKVALGKSIEEIDDYLLGVGMIKKYQISNIKYQIFTPLLSEYIKTNLPVKLPVKEARLFRLLRAGIGRTVSKDEIFHEVWPNDSDSATDWALDALIYRLRKHPFMQANNYVIESQKKVGYTLVQT
;
A
#
# COMPACT_ATOMS: atom_id res chain seq x y z
N MET A 1 10.51 35.75 -10.30
CA MET A 1 10.66 35.74 -8.83
C MET A 1 11.23 34.39 -8.42
N SER A 2 12.26 34.34 -7.56
CA SER A 2 12.70 33.06 -6.99
C SER A 2 11.58 32.53 -6.09
N LEU A 3 11.01 31.37 -6.44
CA LEU A 3 10.05 30.68 -5.59
C LEU A 3 10.72 30.39 -4.23
N LYS A 4 10.21 30.98 -3.16
CA LYS A 4 10.63 30.65 -1.79
C LYS A 4 9.83 29.42 -1.36
N ASN A 5 10.51 28.36 -0.95
CA ASN A 5 9.84 27.15 -0.46
C ASN A 5 9.00 27.51 0.78
N GLN A 6 7.71 27.19 0.74
CA GLN A 6 6.78 27.45 1.84
C GLN A 6 7.01 26.50 3.02
N TYR A 7 7.51 25.29 2.76
CA TYR A 7 7.71 24.26 3.77
C TYR A 7 9.18 24.12 4.17
N ASN A 8 9.39 23.72 5.42
CA ASN A 8 10.71 23.37 5.98
C ASN A 8 10.77 21.87 6.28
N PHE A 9 10.49 21.06 5.25
CA PHE A 9 10.50 19.61 5.38
C PHE A 9 11.94 19.07 5.44
N PRO A 10 12.24 18.08 6.31
CA PRO A 10 13.58 17.48 6.37
C PRO A 10 14.00 16.84 5.05
N GLU A 11 13.05 16.43 4.22
CA GLU A 11 13.24 15.84 2.89
C GLU A 11 14.01 16.76 1.92
N ALA A 12 14.08 18.07 2.19
CA ALA A 12 14.97 18.98 1.45
C ALA A 12 16.45 18.54 1.49
N LYS A 13 16.87 17.79 2.52
CA LYS A 13 18.23 17.27 2.70
C LYS A 13 18.55 16.06 1.83
N LEU A 14 17.57 15.46 1.14
CA LEU A 14 17.77 14.27 0.31
C LEU A 14 18.59 14.55 -0.96
N GLY A 15 18.62 15.82 -1.38
CA GLY A 15 19.41 16.30 -2.52
C GLY A 15 18.77 15.99 -3.88
N PRO A 16 19.29 16.60 -4.97
CA PRO A 16 18.67 16.55 -6.31
C PRO A 16 18.69 15.16 -6.98
N GLY A 17 19.50 14.25 -6.44
CA GLY A 17 19.61 12.87 -6.91
C GLY A 17 18.53 11.94 -6.37
N PHE A 18 17.68 12.37 -5.43
CA PHE A 18 16.69 11.50 -4.81
C PHE A 18 15.52 11.19 -5.76
N ALA A 19 15.27 9.90 -6.00
CA ALA A 19 14.13 9.38 -6.75
C ALA A 19 13.91 10.05 -8.11
N GLN A 20 14.99 10.25 -8.88
CA GLN A 20 14.96 11.02 -10.13
C GLN A 20 13.96 10.49 -11.16
N ASP A 21 13.85 9.18 -11.30
CA ASP A 21 12.89 8.56 -12.24
C ASP A 21 11.45 8.95 -11.89
N LYS A 22 11.10 8.84 -10.60
CA LYS A 22 9.78 9.25 -10.10
C LYS A 22 9.57 10.75 -10.25
N LEU A 23 10.58 11.57 -9.96
CA LEU A 23 10.50 13.02 -10.13
C LEU A 23 10.21 13.40 -11.59
N LYS A 24 10.83 12.69 -12.54
CA LYS A 24 10.59 12.88 -13.97
C LYS A 24 9.16 12.51 -14.36
N GLU A 25 8.68 11.34 -13.93
CA GLU A 25 7.30 10.88 -14.20
C GLU A 25 6.26 11.86 -13.63
N PHE A 26 6.43 12.29 -12.38
CA PHE A 26 5.55 13.29 -11.75
C PHE A 26 5.59 14.61 -12.49
N LYS A 27 6.76 15.08 -12.90
CA LYS A 27 6.89 16.34 -13.64
C LYS A 27 6.15 16.27 -14.98
N GLN A 28 6.31 15.17 -15.71
CA GLN A 28 5.60 14.96 -16.99
C GLN A 28 4.08 14.98 -16.81
N LEU A 29 3.55 14.32 -15.78
CA LEU A 29 2.11 14.34 -15.50
C LEU A 29 1.62 15.70 -15.00
N ILE A 30 2.41 16.41 -14.20
CA ILE A 30 2.09 17.79 -13.80
C ILE A 30 1.99 18.70 -15.03
N GLU A 31 2.86 18.51 -16.03
CA GLU A 31 2.84 19.29 -17.27
C GLU A 31 1.65 18.91 -18.18
N ALA A 32 1.26 17.62 -18.22
CA ALA A 32 0.28 17.09 -19.16
C ALA A 32 -1.16 17.03 -18.64
N ALA A 33 -1.38 16.87 -17.33
CA ALA A 33 -2.70 16.57 -16.75
C ALA A 33 -3.26 17.72 -15.89
N LEU A 34 -4.59 17.71 -15.70
CA LEU A 34 -5.29 18.54 -14.71
C LEU A 34 -5.27 17.90 -13.32
N SER A 35 -5.22 16.58 -13.29
CA SER A 35 -5.22 15.79 -12.07
C SER A 35 -4.75 14.38 -12.36
N PHE A 36 -4.22 13.72 -11.33
CA PHE A 36 -3.93 12.30 -11.36
C PHE A 36 -3.92 11.71 -9.95
N VAL A 37 -4.14 10.40 -9.87
CA VAL A 37 -4.15 9.64 -8.63
C VAL A 37 -2.87 8.83 -8.52
N VAL A 38 -2.10 9.10 -7.48
CA VAL A 38 -0.91 8.33 -7.11
C VAL A 38 -1.33 7.11 -6.32
N LEU A 39 -1.23 5.94 -6.94
CA LEU A 39 -1.55 4.65 -6.32
C LEU A 39 -0.32 4.01 -5.70
N SER A 40 -0.46 3.48 -4.48
CA SER A 40 0.68 2.93 -3.76
C SER A 40 0.32 1.87 -2.73
N MET A 41 1.29 1.02 -2.39
CA MET A 41 1.18 0.15 -1.23
C MET A 41 1.24 0.99 0.07
N PRO A 42 0.47 0.61 1.12
CA PRO A 42 0.62 1.20 2.44
C PRO A 42 2.08 1.15 2.91
N GLY A 43 2.61 2.29 3.38
CA GLY A 43 3.97 2.33 3.95
C GLY A 43 5.13 2.35 2.95
N VAL A 44 4.88 2.33 1.64
CA VAL A 44 5.98 2.35 0.64
C VAL A 44 6.80 3.64 0.71
N GLY A 45 6.20 4.72 1.24
CA GLY A 45 6.86 5.99 1.53
C GLY A 45 6.53 7.12 0.55
N VAL A 46 5.36 7.09 -0.10
CA VAL A 46 4.89 8.18 -0.99
C VAL A 46 4.96 9.55 -0.32
N SER A 47 4.57 9.65 0.96
CA SER A 47 4.56 10.93 1.69
C SER A 47 5.93 11.59 1.76
N TYR A 48 7.03 10.82 1.89
CA TYR A 48 8.39 11.36 1.85
C TYR A 48 8.72 11.93 0.47
N PHE A 49 8.35 11.23 -0.59
CA PHE A 49 8.57 11.73 -1.94
C PHE A 49 7.75 12.99 -2.22
N LEU A 50 6.49 13.06 -1.78
CA LEU A 50 5.65 14.24 -1.99
C LEU A 50 6.14 15.45 -1.19
N LYS A 51 6.62 15.25 0.03
CA LYS A 51 7.32 16.30 0.79
C LYS A 51 8.58 16.77 0.06
N TYR A 52 9.37 15.85 -0.50
CA TYR A 52 10.51 16.20 -1.35
C TYR A 52 10.08 16.94 -2.64
N LEU A 53 8.98 16.54 -3.27
CA LEU A 53 8.43 17.14 -4.47
C LEU A 53 8.02 18.59 -4.23
N THR A 54 7.45 18.89 -3.06
CA THR A 54 7.05 20.27 -2.71
C THR A 54 8.23 21.22 -2.56
N MET A 55 9.46 20.70 -2.42
CA MET A 55 10.70 21.48 -2.34
C MET A 55 11.29 21.82 -3.71
N GLN A 56 10.69 21.33 -4.79
CA GLN A 56 11.14 21.59 -6.16
C GLN A 56 10.66 22.95 -6.64
N LYS A 57 11.45 23.59 -7.52
CA LYS A 57 11.23 24.98 -7.95
C LYS A 57 10.47 25.14 -9.26
N PHE A 58 9.99 24.06 -9.87
CA PHE A 58 9.29 24.14 -11.16
C PHE A 58 7.79 24.42 -11.03
N ALA A 59 7.24 24.42 -9.81
CA ALA A 59 5.85 24.77 -9.54
C ALA A 59 5.71 25.36 -8.13
N TYR A 60 4.60 26.05 -7.89
CA TYR A 60 4.17 26.43 -6.55
C TYR A 60 3.38 25.28 -5.93
N PHE A 61 3.91 24.65 -4.90
CA PHE A 61 3.29 23.48 -4.28
C PHE A 61 2.49 23.84 -3.04
N ILE A 62 1.30 23.24 -2.93
CA ILE A 62 0.46 23.22 -1.73
C ILE A 62 0.28 21.75 -1.35
N HIS A 63 0.67 21.39 -0.14
CA HIS A 63 0.57 20.04 0.41
C HIS A 63 -0.42 20.03 1.57
N ILE A 64 -1.42 19.17 1.45
CA ILE A 64 -2.54 19.03 2.37
C ILE A 64 -2.50 17.59 2.88
N ASP A 65 -2.17 17.42 4.16
CA ASP A 65 -2.05 16.11 4.80
C ASP A 65 -3.33 15.76 5.56
N LEU A 66 -4.14 14.85 5.01
CA LEU A 66 -5.42 14.49 5.62
C LEU A 66 -5.26 13.73 6.94
N TYR A 67 -4.08 13.20 7.25
CA TYR A 67 -3.82 12.64 8.59
C TYR A 67 -3.78 13.70 9.68
N SER A 68 -3.62 14.98 9.34
CA SER A 68 -3.63 16.07 10.31
C SER A 68 -5.04 16.60 10.62
N LEU A 69 -6.07 16.07 9.96
CA LEU A 69 -7.46 16.46 10.25
C LEU A 69 -7.89 15.95 11.63
N PRO A 70 -8.53 16.81 12.46
CA PRO A 70 -9.09 16.38 13.74
C PRO A 70 -10.19 15.33 13.56
N THR A 71 -11.01 15.51 12.52
CA THR A 71 -12.06 14.58 12.11
C THR A 71 -11.98 14.39 10.60
N LEU A 72 -12.08 13.16 10.14
CA LEU A 72 -12.12 12.83 8.71
C LEU A 72 -13.51 13.13 8.16
N ASN A 73 -13.76 14.40 7.80
CA ASN A 73 -14.98 14.86 7.14
C ASN A 73 -14.71 16.04 6.20
N GLN A 74 -15.70 16.36 5.37
CA GLN A 74 -15.64 17.43 4.37
C GLN A 74 -15.46 18.84 4.98
N HIS A 75 -16.06 19.11 6.13
CA HIS A 75 -15.98 20.41 6.80
C HIS A 75 -14.53 20.73 7.24
N GLU A 76 -13.91 19.81 7.98
CA GLU A 76 -12.53 19.95 8.45
C GLU A 76 -11.55 19.99 7.27
N PHE A 77 -11.83 19.24 6.20
CA PHE A 77 -11.04 19.29 4.97
C PHE A 77 -10.98 20.71 4.39
N TYR A 78 -12.12 21.37 4.15
CA TYR A 78 -12.13 22.71 3.56
C TYR A 78 -11.45 23.73 4.48
N ARG A 79 -11.68 23.63 5.79
CA ARG A 79 -11.06 24.53 6.78
C ARG A 79 -9.54 24.41 6.78
N MET A 80 -9.02 23.17 6.77
CA MET A 80 -7.59 22.92 6.68
C MET A 80 -7.01 23.41 5.36
N PHE A 81 -7.69 23.16 4.25
CA PHE A 81 -7.24 23.60 2.93
C PHE A 81 -7.11 25.13 2.87
N LEU A 82 -8.12 25.86 3.32
CA LEU A 82 -8.06 27.32 3.37
C LEU A 82 -6.93 27.81 4.30
N ARG A 83 -6.71 27.15 5.44
CA ARG A 83 -5.63 27.48 6.38
C ARG A 83 -4.24 27.30 5.76
N ASP A 84 -4.03 26.22 5.00
CA ASP A 84 -2.76 25.98 4.30
C ASP A 84 -2.49 27.00 3.19
N LEU A 85 -3.56 27.54 2.60
CA LEU A 85 -3.55 28.70 1.71
C LEU A 85 -3.40 30.05 2.42
N LYS A 86 -3.19 30.06 3.74
CA LYS A 86 -3.08 31.25 4.60
C LYS A 86 -4.36 32.09 4.70
N GLY A 87 -5.52 31.50 4.41
CA GLY A 87 -6.83 32.09 4.70
C GLY A 87 -7.29 31.81 6.14
N ASN A 88 -8.38 32.47 6.54
CA ASN A 88 -8.98 32.29 7.87
C ASN A 88 -10.32 31.55 7.77
N PRO A 89 -10.44 30.29 8.20
CA PRO A 89 -11.69 29.54 8.13
C PRO A 89 -12.69 29.85 9.26
N ASP A 90 -12.32 30.60 10.29
CA ASP A 90 -13.17 30.76 11.48
C ASP A 90 -14.44 31.56 11.20
N GLY A 91 -15.58 31.04 11.67
CA GLY A 91 -16.91 31.63 11.48
C GLY A 91 -17.49 31.49 10.07
N LYS A 92 -16.84 30.74 9.16
CA LYS A 92 -17.29 30.58 7.76
C LYS A 92 -17.97 29.24 7.53
N SER A 93 -19.00 29.23 6.69
CA SER A 93 -19.59 28.01 6.15
C SER A 93 -18.69 27.38 5.08
N ASP A 94 -18.88 26.09 4.78
CA ASP A 94 -18.08 25.38 3.76
C ASP A 94 -18.10 26.08 2.40
N GLY A 95 -19.26 26.61 2.00
CA GLY A 95 -19.40 27.38 0.77
C GLY A 95 -18.55 28.66 0.77
N GLN A 96 -18.54 29.40 1.89
CA GLN A 96 -17.71 30.60 2.04
C GLN A 96 -16.22 30.26 2.03
N VAL A 97 -15.82 29.21 2.76
CA VAL A 97 -14.44 28.70 2.78
C VAL A 97 -13.99 28.31 1.37
N PHE A 98 -14.84 27.63 0.61
CA PHE A 98 -14.54 27.21 -0.76
C PHE A 98 -14.43 28.40 -1.74
N ILE A 99 -15.31 29.40 -1.64
CA ILE A 99 -15.23 30.62 -2.47
C ILE A 99 -13.90 31.36 -2.22
N GLU A 100 -13.52 31.54 -0.95
CA GLU A 100 -12.26 32.21 -0.61
C GLU A 100 -11.04 31.40 -1.06
N THR A 101 -11.10 30.07 -0.93
CA THR A 101 -10.09 29.15 -1.47
C THR A 101 -9.86 29.40 -2.96
N LYS A 102 -10.95 29.51 -3.74
CA LYS A 102 -10.87 29.82 -5.18
C LYS A 102 -10.24 31.18 -5.46
N GLU A 103 -10.58 32.21 -4.69
CA GLU A 103 -10.00 33.54 -4.87
C GLU A 103 -8.50 33.59 -4.55
N ILE A 104 -8.04 32.86 -3.52
CA ILE A 104 -6.61 32.74 -3.21
C ILE A 104 -5.89 31.99 -4.33
N LEU A 105 -6.44 30.85 -4.79
CA LEU A 105 -5.85 30.08 -5.89
C LEU A 105 -5.79 30.86 -7.20
N LYS A 106 -6.80 31.69 -7.48
CA LYS A 106 -6.80 32.60 -8.63
C LYS A 106 -5.63 33.57 -8.58
N LYS A 107 -5.34 34.15 -7.40
CA LYS A 107 -4.18 35.05 -7.19
C LYS A 107 -2.86 34.28 -7.38
N LEU A 108 -2.74 33.09 -6.80
CA LEU A 108 -1.54 32.25 -6.93
C LEU A 108 -1.29 31.84 -8.40
N ALA A 109 -2.32 31.43 -9.12
CA ALA A 109 -2.22 31.05 -10.53
C ALA A 109 -1.94 32.26 -11.45
N ALA A 110 -2.21 33.50 -11.01
CA ALA A 110 -1.75 34.70 -11.68
C ALA A 110 -0.27 34.99 -11.44
N GLN A 111 0.28 34.61 -10.28
CA GLN A 111 1.67 34.86 -9.88
C GLN A 111 2.64 33.75 -10.31
N HIS A 112 2.14 32.54 -10.48
CA HIS A 112 2.95 31.36 -10.76
C HIS A 112 2.56 30.74 -12.11
N GLU A 113 3.56 30.14 -12.76
CA GLU A 113 3.35 29.42 -14.01
C GLU A 113 2.49 28.17 -13.79
N LYS A 114 2.77 27.45 -12.70
CA LYS A 114 2.08 26.23 -12.29
C LYS A 114 1.85 26.22 -10.78
N VAL A 115 0.66 25.83 -10.38
CA VAL A 115 0.26 25.59 -8.99
C VAL A 115 -0.13 24.12 -8.86
N VAL A 116 0.48 23.39 -7.94
CA VAL A 116 0.24 21.97 -7.73
C VAL A 116 -0.28 21.77 -6.31
N ILE A 117 -1.44 21.14 -6.19
CA ILE A 117 -2.09 20.88 -4.91
C ILE A 117 -2.07 19.38 -4.67
N ILE A 118 -1.50 18.95 -3.55
CA ILE A 118 -1.30 17.54 -3.21
C ILE A 118 -2.19 17.19 -2.02
N PHE A 119 -3.14 16.30 -2.24
CA PHE A 119 -3.99 15.72 -1.21
C PHE A 119 -3.45 14.35 -0.78
N SER A 120 -2.79 14.32 0.39
CA SER A 120 -2.22 13.08 0.94
C SER A 120 -3.27 12.25 1.65
N ARG A 121 -3.31 10.95 1.35
CA ARG A 121 -4.26 9.95 1.85
C ARG A 121 -5.71 10.30 1.59
N PHE A 122 -5.99 10.70 0.34
CA PHE A 122 -7.33 11.07 -0.11
C PHE A 122 -8.35 9.95 0.15
N ASP A 123 -7.93 8.69 0.06
CA ASP A 123 -8.70 7.50 0.41
C ASP A 123 -9.35 7.51 1.81
N GLN A 124 -8.85 8.32 2.75
CA GLN A 124 -9.41 8.42 4.10
C GLN A 124 -10.76 9.13 4.15
N LEU A 125 -11.06 9.98 3.17
CA LEU A 125 -12.34 10.69 3.05
C LEU A 125 -13.39 9.90 2.26
N LYS A 126 -13.19 8.60 2.03
CA LYS A 126 -14.07 7.77 1.19
C LYS A 126 -15.55 7.81 1.57
N ASN A 127 -15.86 8.01 2.85
CA ASN A 127 -17.24 8.06 3.34
C ASN A 127 -17.91 9.42 3.05
N ASP A 128 -17.11 10.46 2.82
CA ASP A 128 -17.54 11.82 2.51
C ASP A 128 -17.42 12.14 1.01
N PHE A 129 -17.00 11.17 0.19
CA PHE A 129 -16.98 11.33 -1.26
C PHE A 129 -18.41 11.31 -1.79
N ASP A 130 -18.95 12.50 -2.02
CA ASP A 130 -20.12 12.70 -2.86
C ASP A 130 -19.75 13.39 -4.18
N ALA A 131 -20.69 13.38 -5.12
CA ALA A 131 -20.48 13.99 -6.43
C ALA A 131 -20.22 15.51 -6.33
N ASN A 132 -20.80 16.19 -5.34
CA ASN A 132 -20.64 17.63 -5.16
C ASN A 132 -19.23 17.99 -4.68
N PHE A 133 -18.69 17.22 -3.72
CA PHE A 133 -17.35 17.35 -3.20
C PHE A 133 -16.30 17.17 -4.30
N LEU A 134 -16.41 16.09 -5.09
CA LEU A 134 -15.49 15.85 -6.20
C LEU A 134 -15.62 16.90 -7.31
N SER A 135 -16.84 17.37 -7.58
CA SER A 135 -17.07 18.46 -8.55
C SER A 135 -16.48 19.79 -8.08
N ASN A 136 -16.55 20.09 -6.78
CA ASN A 136 -15.92 21.27 -6.20
C ASN A 136 -14.41 21.22 -6.35
N LEU A 137 -13.78 20.07 -6.09
CA LEU A 137 -12.34 19.91 -6.31
C LEU A 137 -11.98 20.08 -7.79
N GLN A 138 -12.74 19.47 -8.70
CA GLN A 138 -12.54 19.67 -10.14
C GLN A 138 -12.65 21.14 -10.55
N ALA A 139 -13.61 21.88 -9.99
CA ALA A 139 -13.81 23.31 -10.27
C ALA A 139 -12.63 24.20 -9.83
N LEU A 140 -11.69 23.70 -9.03
CA LEU A 140 -10.45 24.41 -8.73
C LEU A 140 -9.50 24.49 -9.93
N THR A 141 -9.56 23.49 -10.83
CA THR A 141 -8.69 23.45 -12.02
C THR A 141 -9.18 24.35 -13.16
N THR A 142 -10.46 24.74 -13.11
CA THR A 142 -11.10 25.59 -14.12
C THR A 142 -11.08 27.09 -13.77
N ILE A 143 -10.40 27.47 -12.69
CA ILE A 143 -10.26 28.87 -12.28
C ILE A 143 -9.56 29.65 -13.40
N GLN A 144 -10.34 30.48 -14.09
CA GLN A 144 -9.82 31.36 -15.13
C GLN A 144 -8.92 32.42 -14.51
N THR A 145 -7.62 32.34 -14.78
CA THR A 145 -6.72 33.45 -14.51
C THR A 145 -7.01 34.53 -15.54
N GLY A 146 -7.67 35.61 -15.13
CA GLY A 146 -8.11 36.67 -16.02
C GLY A 146 -6.96 37.27 -16.84
N SER A 147 -6.86 36.89 -18.11
CA SER A 147 -6.83 37.78 -19.28
C SER A 147 -6.44 36.94 -20.51
N PRO A 148 -7.37 36.64 -21.44
CA PRO A 148 -7.07 35.92 -22.69
C PRO A 148 -6.22 36.71 -23.70
N ARG A 149 -5.74 37.92 -23.34
CA ARG A 149 -5.33 38.93 -24.34
C ARG A 149 -3.86 38.93 -24.76
N SER A 150 -3.00 38.03 -24.28
CA SER A 150 -1.57 38.09 -24.64
C SER A 150 -0.86 36.74 -24.84
N ALA A 151 -1.57 35.61 -24.77
CA ALA A 151 -0.98 34.35 -25.20
C ALA A 151 -1.14 34.22 -26.72
N PRO A 152 -0.05 34.17 -27.52
CA PRO A 152 -0.13 34.01 -28.96
C PRO A 152 -0.92 32.76 -29.32
N ALA A 153 -1.80 32.88 -30.33
CA ALA A 153 -2.72 31.83 -30.78
C ALA A 153 -2.01 30.52 -31.19
N SER A 154 -0.69 30.56 -31.42
CA SER A 154 0.16 29.41 -31.75
C SER A 154 0.47 28.47 -30.58
N THR A 155 0.12 28.84 -29.34
CA THR A 155 0.26 27.99 -28.14
C THR A 155 -1.08 27.47 -27.60
N LYS A 156 -2.16 27.56 -28.40
CA LYS A 156 -3.37 26.79 -28.16
C LYS A 156 -3.10 25.32 -28.53
N VAL A 157 -2.36 24.62 -27.69
CA VAL A 157 -2.45 23.16 -27.68
C VAL A 157 -3.90 22.86 -27.32
N ALA A 158 -4.64 22.25 -28.25
CA ALA A 158 -5.97 21.72 -27.99
C ALA A 158 -5.84 20.69 -26.85
N GLY A 159 -6.16 21.12 -25.62
CA GLY A 159 -5.93 20.33 -24.40
C GLY A 159 -4.85 20.86 -23.45
N GLY A 160 -4.38 22.10 -23.59
CA GLY A 160 -3.38 22.69 -22.68
C GLY A 160 -3.78 22.54 -21.20
N ALA A 161 -2.97 21.81 -20.44
CA ALA A 161 -3.20 21.56 -19.03
C ALA A 161 -3.36 22.89 -18.26
N GLY A 162 -4.40 22.97 -17.44
CA GLY A 162 -4.66 24.11 -16.57
C GLY A 162 -3.46 24.44 -15.69
N LYS A 163 -3.37 25.70 -15.26
CA LYS A 163 -2.30 26.16 -14.36
C LYS A 163 -2.35 25.49 -12.99
N ILE A 164 -3.52 25.00 -12.57
CA ILE A 164 -3.73 24.32 -11.30
C ILE A 164 -3.84 22.82 -11.57
N VAL A 165 -3.01 22.03 -10.89
CA VAL A 165 -2.99 20.56 -10.99
C VAL A 165 -3.24 19.94 -9.62
N LEU A 166 -4.09 18.92 -9.57
CA LEU A 166 -4.42 18.20 -8.34
C LEU A 166 -3.78 16.81 -8.33
N ILE A 167 -3.01 16.52 -7.29
CA ILE A 167 -2.42 15.21 -7.06
C ILE A 167 -3.15 14.59 -5.88
N PHE A 168 -3.83 13.47 -6.12
CA PHE A 168 -4.45 12.69 -5.07
C PHE A 168 -3.56 11.50 -4.77
N THR A 169 -3.37 11.16 -3.50
CA THR A 169 -2.78 9.85 -3.17
C THR A 169 -3.87 8.95 -2.66
N SER A 170 -3.80 7.70 -3.10
CA SER A 170 -4.70 6.67 -2.66
C SER A 170 -3.97 5.35 -2.61
N THR A 171 -4.49 4.44 -1.82
CA THR A 171 -4.02 3.06 -1.86
C THR A 171 -4.68 2.35 -3.03
N ARG A 172 -6.00 2.51 -3.25
CA ARG A 172 -6.78 1.92 -4.35
C ARG A 172 -7.21 2.94 -5.40
N PRO A 173 -7.52 2.51 -6.64
CA PRO A 173 -8.20 3.36 -7.61
C PRO A 173 -9.43 4.05 -7.01
N LEU A 174 -9.62 5.35 -7.27
CA LEU A 174 -10.73 6.08 -6.65
C LEU A 174 -12.10 5.53 -7.07
N HIS A 175 -12.21 4.99 -8.29
CA HIS A 175 -13.44 4.36 -8.79
C HIS A 175 -13.83 3.09 -8.02
N GLU A 176 -12.86 2.39 -7.41
CA GLU A 176 -13.13 1.27 -6.50
C GLU A 176 -13.57 1.76 -5.11
N ILE A 177 -13.03 2.89 -4.66
CA ILE A 177 -13.28 3.44 -3.32
C ILE A 177 -14.65 4.12 -3.22
N ALA A 178 -15.01 4.92 -4.23
CA ALA A 178 -16.27 5.68 -4.27
C ALA A 178 -16.91 5.63 -5.67
N PRO A 179 -17.42 4.45 -6.09
CA PRO A 179 -17.99 4.26 -7.41
C PRO A 179 -19.20 5.18 -7.68
N THR A 180 -19.98 5.51 -6.64
CA THR A 180 -21.18 6.35 -6.77
C THR A 180 -20.85 7.83 -6.96
N ALA A 181 -19.73 8.30 -6.40
CA ALA A 181 -19.29 9.69 -6.52
C ALA A 181 -18.62 9.98 -7.88
N LEU A 182 -18.04 8.95 -8.50
CA LEU A 182 -17.34 9.03 -9.78
C LEU A 182 -18.25 8.61 -10.93
N THR A 183 -19.22 9.45 -11.24
CA THR A 183 -20.11 9.28 -12.39
C THR A 183 -19.98 10.44 -13.38
N GLY A 184 -20.31 10.17 -14.65
CA GLY A 184 -20.34 11.20 -15.71
C GLY A 184 -18.99 11.91 -15.92
N GLY A 185 -19.03 13.24 -16.00
CA GLY A 185 -17.87 14.08 -16.32
C GLY A 185 -16.72 14.03 -15.30
N ASN A 186 -16.97 13.53 -14.09
CA ASN A 186 -15.93 13.39 -13.06
C ASN A 186 -14.97 12.24 -13.38
N LEU A 187 -15.43 11.19 -14.08
CA LEU A 187 -14.64 9.97 -14.28
C LEU A 187 -13.29 10.25 -14.97
N ASN A 188 -13.32 11.05 -16.05
CA ASN A 188 -12.11 11.40 -16.82
C ASN A 188 -11.15 12.29 -16.03
N PHE A 189 -11.63 13.03 -15.03
CA PHE A 189 -10.77 13.86 -14.19
C PHE A 189 -9.95 13.01 -13.22
N TYR A 190 -10.49 11.89 -12.76
CA TYR A 190 -9.85 11.00 -11.77
C TYR A 190 -9.30 9.70 -12.38
N SER A 191 -9.27 9.58 -13.72
CA SER A 191 -8.86 8.35 -14.42
C SER A 191 -7.35 8.19 -14.61
N GLU A 192 -6.60 9.28 -14.59
CA GLU A 192 -5.15 9.22 -14.74
C GLU A 192 -4.51 8.67 -13.46
N GLU A 193 -3.87 7.51 -13.57
CA GLU A 193 -3.25 6.80 -12.45
C GLU A 193 -1.74 6.78 -12.61
N LEU A 194 -1.03 7.15 -11.55
CA LEU A 194 0.41 7.02 -11.43
C LEU A 194 0.76 6.01 -10.34
N TYR A 195 1.39 4.91 -10.72
CA TYR A 195 1.77 3.89 -9.75
C TYR A 195 3.11 4.19 -9.08
N PHE A 196 3.08 4.35 -7.76
CA PHE A 196 4.28 4.58 -6.95
C PHE A 196 4.90 3.26 -6.47
N LYS A 197 5.94 2.83 -7.18
CA LYS A 197 6.73 1.63 -6.85
C LYS A 197 7.68 1.86 -5.68
N PRO A 198 8.12 0.80 -4.98
CA PRO A 198 9.20 0.84 -4.00
C PRO A 198 10.42 1.64 -4.48
N TYR A 199 11.15 2.21 -3.53
CA TYR A 199 12.36 2.98 -3.81
C TYR A 199 13.49 2.07 -4.31
N SER A 200 14.42 2.67 -5.05
CA SER A 200 15.71 2.04 -5.32
C SER A 200 16.50 1.89 -4.00
N LYS A 201 17.49 1.00 -3.97
CA LYS A 201 18.37 0.86 -2.80
C LYS A 201 19.07 2.19 -2.49
N ASP A 202 19.52 2.90 -3.52
CA ASP A 202 20.24 4.17 -3.36
C ASP A 202 19.33 5.28 -2.81
N ASP A 203 18.06 5.30 -3.19
CA ASP A 203 17.10 6.25 -2.64
C ASP A 203 16.74 5.93 -1.19
N LEU A 204 16.57 4.65 -0.83
CA LEU A 204 16.42 4.25 0.58
C LEU A 204 17.63 4.65 1.42
N LYS A 205 18.86 4.51 0.89
CA LYS A 205 20.08 4.99 1.58
C LYS A 205 20.04 6.50 1.80
N LYS A 206 19.55 7.29 0.84
CA LYS A 206 19.39 8.74 1.04
C LYS A 206 18.39 9.06 2.15
N LEU A 207 17.31 8.29 2.29
CA LEU A 207 16.35 8.45 3.40
C LEU A 207 16.98 8.22 4.79
N LEU A 208 18.10 7.49 4.90
CA LEU A 208 18.84 7.38 6.16
C LEU A 208 19.46 8.71 6.62
N ARG A 209 19.62 9.70 5.73
CA ARG A 209 20.20 11.01 6.07
C ARG A 209 19.27 11.86 6.94
N ILE A 210 17.96 11.69 6.76
CA ILE A 210 16.95 12.45 7.51
C ILE A 210 16.47 11.68 8.74
N GLU A 211 16.61 10.36 8.73
CA GLU A 211 16.22 9.46 9.81
C GLU A 211 17.31 8.39 9.95
N PRO A 212 18.34 8.64 10.77
CA PRO A 212 19.48 7.74 10.88
C PRO A 212 19.08 6.38 11.45
N SER A 213 19.82 5.34 11.06
CA SER A 213 19.69 4.01 11.65
C SER A 213 20.19 4.00 13.09
N ARG A 214 19.90 2.91 13.81
CA ARG A 214 20.48 2.69 15.15
C ARG A 214 22.01 2.75 15.10
N PRO A 215 22.66 3.36 16.10
CA PRO A 215 24.12 3.34 16.21
C PRO A 215 24.65 1.90 16.22
N GLY A 216 25.80 1.68 15.58
CA GLY A 216 26.49 0.38 15.57
C GLY A 216 26.08 -0.61 14.49
N LEU A 217 25.12 -0.29 13.62
CA LEU A 217 24.82 -1.13 12.45
C LEU A 217 25.91 -0.96 11.38
N GLY A 218 26.67 -2.02 11.11
CA GLY A 218 27.67 -2.01 10.03
C GLY A 218 27.04 -1.92 8.64
N SER A 219 27.76 -1.33 7.67
CA SER A 219 27.27 -1.13 6.30
C SER A 219 26.81 -2.42 5.62
N SER A 220 27.50 -3.54 5.86
CA SER A 220 27.10 -4.85 5.33
C SER A 220 25.73 -5.32 5.85
N ALA A 221 25.41 -5.04 7.13
CA ALA A 221 24.11 -5.36 7.68
C ALA A 221 23.02 -4.49 7.04
N ILE A 222 23.29 -3.20 6.82
CA ILE A 222 22.36 -2.28 6.15
C ILE A 222 22.04 -2.77 4.73
N GLU A 223 23.02 -3.21 3.95
CA GLU A 223 22.77 -3.76 2.61
C GLU A 223 21.84 -4.99 2.64
N LYS A 224 22.06 -5.92 3.58
CA LYS A 224 21.18 -7.09 3.73
C LYS A 224 19.75 -6.69 4.08
N LEU A 225 19.56 -5.66 4.91
CA LEU A 225 18.23 -5.17 5.28
C LEU A 225 17.56 -4.40 4.12
N LEU A 226 18.33 -3.66 3.32
CA LEU A 226 17.84 -3.03 2.09
C LEU A 226 17.31 -4.09 1.12
N ASP A 227 18.07 -5.16 0.91
CA ASP A 227 17.67 -6.29 0.05
C ASP A 227 16.41 -6.97 0.58
N SER A 228 16.37 -7.23 1.88
CA SER A 228 15.21 -7.83 2.55
C SER A 228 13.98 -6.93 2.47
N SER A 229 14.13 -5.60 2.48
CA SER A 229 13.00 -4.66 2.37
C SER A 229 12.41 -4.56 0.97
N GLY A 230 13.18 -4.94 -0.07
CA GLY A 230 12.75 -4.82 -1.46
C GLY A 230 12.48 -3.39 -1.94
N GLY A 231 12.96 -2.36 -1.23
CA GLY A 231 12.71 -0.94 -1.54
C GLY A 231 11.57 -0.29 -0.75
N HIS A 232 10.89 -1.05 0.12
CA HIS A 232 9.73 -0.56 0.86
C HIS A 232 10.15 0.19 2.13
N ASN A 233 9.85 1.49 2.21
CA ASN A 233 10.37 2.36 3.27
C ASN A 233 9.98 1.92 4.69
N GLN A 234 8.67 1.76 4.99
CA GLN A 234 8.23 1.40 6.35
C GLN A 234 8.79 0.03 6.78
N LEU A 235 8.73 -0.98 5.91
CA LEU A 235 9.37 -2.26 6.15
C LEU A 235 10.86 -2.10 6.46
N PHE A 236 11.62 -1.36 5.64
CA PHE A 236 13.04 -1.09 5.91
C PHE A 236 13.27 -0.46 7.30
N ARG A 237 12.42 0.47 7.73
CA ARG A 237 12.49 1.07 9.08
C ARG A 237 12.23 0.07 10.19
N ILE A 238 11.25 -0.81 10.01
CA ILE A 238 10.97 -1.90 10.95
C ILE A 238 12.18 -2.84 11.02
N LEU A 239 12.78 -3.17 9.88
CA LEU A 239 13.96 -4.04 9.81
C LEU A 239 15.18 -3.44 10.51
N LEU A 240 15.46 -2.15 10.31
CA LEU A 240 16.51 -1.43 11.04
C LEU A 240 16.28 -1.41 12.56
N SER A 241 15.02 -1.53 12.97
CA SER A 241 14.60 -1.52 14.37
C SER A 241 14.44 -2.91 14.97
N SER A 242 14.59 -3.98 14.19
CA SER A 242 14.43 -5.33 14.69
C SER A 242 15.69 -5.79 15.44
N PRO A 243 15.59 -6.31 16.67
CA PRO A 243 16.71 -6.92 17.36
C PRO A 243 16.94 -8.39 16.96
N LYS A 244 16.06 -8.97 16.13
CA LYS A 244 16.05 -10.41 15.83
C LYS A 244 16.94 -10.72 14.63
N GLN A 245 17.71 -11.80 14.72
CA GLN A 245 18.43 -12.34 13.55
C GLN A 245 17.45 -12.92 12.52
N ASN A 246 16.44 -13.66 12.99
CA ASN A 246 15.32 -14.10 12.16
C ASN A 246 14.23 -13.02 12.15
N LEU A 247 14.21 -12.23 11.08
CA LEU A 247 13.32 -11.08 10.91
C LEU A 247 11.84 -11.47 10.93
N LEU A 248 11.48 -12.67 10.47
CA LEU A 248 10.09 -13.13 10.49
C LEU A 248 9.59 -13.49 11.89
N LEU A 249 10.47 -13.68 12.88
CA LEU A 249 10.04 -13.85 14.27
C LEU A 249 9.69 -12.51 14.94
N ASP A 250 10.07 -11.39 14.32
CA ASP A 250 9.72 -10.06 14.82
C ASP A 250 8.22 -9.77 14.61
N ARG A 251 7.54 -9.40 15.70
CA ARG A 251 6.09 -9.12 15.69
C ARG A 251 5.74 -7.98 14.73
N PHE A 252 6.56 -6.93 14.64
CA PHE A 252 6.28 -5.78 13.79
C PHE A 252 6.47 -6.13 12.31
N VAL A 253 7.46 -6.97 11.98
CA VAL A 253 7.64 -7.50 10.62
C VAL A 253 6.44 -8.35 10.23
N LYS A 254 6.01 -9.29 11.08
CA LYS A 254 4.80 -10.10 10.83
C LYS A 254 3.56 -9.23 10.62
N MET A 255 3.38 -8.21 11.46
CA MET A 255 2.25 -7.28 11.36
C MET A 255 2.27 -6.52 10.03
N GLN A 256 3.43 -6.03 9.60
CA GLN A 256 3.59 -5.38 8.30
C GLN A 256 3.27 -6.33 7.13
N MET A 257 3.73 -7.58 7.19
CA MET A 257 3.43 -8.57 6.13
C MET A 257 1.94 -8.90 6.08
N LYS A 258 1.30 -9.01 7.24
CA LYS A 258 -0.15 -9.20 7.36
C LYS A 258 -0.90 -8.02 6.74
N GLU A 259 -0.53 -6.79 7.10
CA GLU A 259 -1.14 -5.56 6.56
C GLU A 259 -1.06 -5.50 5.04
N LEU A 260 0.11 -5.80 4.45
CA LEU A 260 0.29 -5.82 2.99
C LEU A 260 -0.61 -6.85 2.30
N ILE A 261 -0.95 -7.96 2.95
CA ILE A 261 -1.84 -8.99 2.40
C ILE A 261 -3.30 -8.63 2.60
N ASP A 262 -3.67 -8.18 3.79
CA ASP A 262 -5.05 -7.82 4.14
C ASP A 262 -5.56 -6.66 3.28
N TYR A 263 -4.64 -5.80 2.89
CA TYR A 263 -4.87 -4.70 1.96
C TYR A 263 -5.29 -5.16 0.55
N LEU A 264 -4.92 -6.37 0.13
CA LEU A 264 -5.25 -6.92 -1.19
C LEU A 264 -6.65 -7.55 -1.20
N ASP A 265 -7.34 -7.52 -2.35
CA ASP A 265 -8.61 -8.23 -2.50
C ASP A 265 -8.38 -9.75 -2.64
N TYR A 266 -9.46 -10.52 -2.73
CA TYR A 266 -9.36 -11.97 -2.82
C TYR A 266 -8.56 -12.45 -4.05
N HIS A 267 -8.79 -11.86 -5.22
CA HIS A 267 -8.16 -12.27 -6.47
C HIS A 267 -6.65 -11.96 -6.43
N GLN A 268 -6.31 -10.73 -6.05
CA GLN A 268 -4.93 -10.27 -5.90
C GLN A 268 -4.16 -11.10 -4.87
N ARG A 269 -4.76 -11.42 -3.71
CA ARG A 269 -4.16 -12.34 -2.73
C ARG A 269 -3.88 -13.72 -3.32
N LYS A 270 -4.79 -14.25 -4.14
CA LYS A 270 -4.61 -15.57 -4.77
C LYS A 270 -3.49 -15.56 -5.79
N GLN A 271 -3.36 -14.50 -6.59
CA GLN A 271 -2.22 -14.34 -7.49
C GLN A 271 -0.90 -14.25 -6.72
N LEU A 272 -0.84 -13.41 -5.68
CA LEU A 272 0.35 -13.29 -4.83
C LEU A 272 0.75 -14.62 -4.19
N GLN A 273 -0.23 -15.42 -3.73
CA GLN A 273 -0.02 -16.78 -3.22
C GLN A 273 0.57 -17.72 -4.28
N LYS A 274 0.06 -17.70 -5.52
CA LYS A 274 0.59 -18.50 -6.62
C LYS A 274 2.04 -18.12 -6.94
N VAL A 275 2.36 -16.82 -6.99
CA VAL A 275 3.73 -16.32 -7.21
C VAL A 275 4.66 -16.74 -6.07
N ALA A 276 4.22 -16.61 -4.81
CA ALA A 276 5.01 -17.04 -3.66
C ALA A 276 5.36 -18.54 -3.74
N LEU A 277 4.43 -19.37 -4.21
CA LEU A 277 4.62 -20.82 -4.39
C LEU A 277 5.36 -21.21 -5.67
N GLY A 278 5.79 -20.24 -6.50
CA GLY A 278 6.46 -20.52 -7.77
C GLY A 278 5.56 -21.15 -8.83
N LYS A 279 4.24 -21.01 -8.70
CA LYS A 279 3.29 -21.49 -9.72
C LYS A 279 3.24 -20.53 -10.89
N SER A 280 3.04 -21.06 -12.10
CA SER A 280 2.82 -20.24 -13.29
C SER A 280 1.50 -19.47 -13.18
N ILE A 281 1.51 -18.25 -13.70
CA ILE A 281 0.34 -17.38 -13.85
C ILE A 281 0.45 -16.74 -15.22
N GLU A 282 -0.62 -16.81 -16.00
CA GLU A 282 -0.67 -16.26 -17.36
C GLU A 282 -0.66 -14.72 -17.30
N GLU A 283 -1.57 -14.17 -16.51
CA GLU A 283 -1.77 -12.73 -16.38
C GLU A 283 -1.79 -12.32 -14.90
N ILE A 284 -1.03 -11.27 -14.59
CA ILE A 284 -1.01 -10.66 -13.26
C ILE A 284 -1.84 -9.39 -13.32
N ASP A 285 -2.62 -9.18 -12.28
CA ASP A 285 -3.38 -7.96 -12.03
C ASP A 285 -2.49 -6.71 -12.16
N ASP A 286 -2.90 -5.76 -13.00
CA ASP A 286 -2.14 -4.56 -13.33
C ASP A 286 -1.82 -3.73 -12.10
N TYR A 287 -2.71 -3.70 -11.11
CA TYR A 287 -2.46 -2.99 -9.87
C TYR A 287 -1.25 -3.57 -9.12
N LEU A 288 -1.14 -4.90 -9.03
CA LEU A 288 -0.01 -5.57 -8.35
C LEU A 288 1.34 -5.29 -9.02
N LEU A 289 1.36 -5.23 -10.36
CA LEU A 289 2.55 -4.86 -11.14
C LEU A 289 2.85 -3.36 -11.02
N GLY A 290 1.79 -2.54 -11.10
CA GLY A 290 1.82 -1.10 -11.04
C GLY A 290 2.47 -0.63 -9.73
N VAL A 291 1.89 -0.98 -8.58
CA VAL A 291 2.45 -0.59 -7.27
C VAL A 291 3.75 -1.30 -6.93
N GLY A 292 4.20 -2.24 -7.78
CA GLY A 292 5.47 -2.95 -7.61
C GLY A 292 5.45 -3.97 -6.48
N MET A 293 4.28 -4.50 -6.11
CA MET A 293 4.15 -5.66 -5.21
C MET A 293 4.72 -6.92 -5.87
N ILE A 294 4.52 -7.04 -7.19
CA ILE A 294 5.09 -8.09 -8.05
C ILE A 294 5.98 -7.44 -9.10
N LYS A 295 7.16 -8.03 -9.33
CA LYS A 295 8.13 -7.64 -10.36
C LYS A 295 8.12 -8.69 -11.47
N LYS A 296 8.12 -8.24 -12.73
CA LYS A 296 8.24 -9.06 -13.92
C LYS A 296 9.71 -9.11 -14.35
N TYR A 297 10.29 -10.30 -14.46
CA TYR A 297 11.64 -10.53 -14.97
C TYR A 297 11.57 -11.30 -16.29
N GLN A 298 12.35 -10.85 -17.27
CA GLN A 298 12.42 -11.46 -18.59
C GLN A 298 13.87 -11.89 -18.86
N ILE A 299 14.20 -13.14 -18.51
CA ILE A 299 15.53 -13.72 -18.78
C ILE A 299 15.44 -14.84 -19.83
N SER A 300 14.26 -15.47 -19.98
CA SER A 300 13.97 -16.45 -21.04
C SER A 300 12.49 -16.86 -21.03
N ASN A 301 11.95 -17.06 -19.83
CA ASN A 301 10.52 -17.17 -19.56
C ASN A 301 10.08 -16.01 -18.66
N ILE A 302 8.86 -15.52 -18.84
CA ILE A 302 8.28 -14.51 -17.95
C ILE A 302 8.22 -15.12 -16.54
N LYS A 303 9.02 -14.58 -15.62
CA LYS A 303 9.00 -14.96 -14.21
C LYS A 303 8.53 -13.79 -13.37
N TYR A 304 7.61 -14.07 -12.46
CA TYR A 304 7.11 -13.11 -11.50
C TYR A 304 7.77 -13.33 -10.14
N GLN A 305 8.13 -12.26 -9.46
CA GLN A 305 8.70 -12.31 -8.11
C GLN A 305 8.02 -11.27 -7.22
N ILE A 306 7.76 -11.64 -5.97
CA ILE A 306 7.31 -10.68 -4.95
C ILE A 306 8.44 -9.72 -4.61
N PHE A 307 8.13 -8.44 -4.40
CA PHE A 307 9.13 -7.38 -4.23
C PHE A 307 10.12 -7.60 -3.08
N THR A 308 9.69 -8.30 -2.02
CA THR A 308 10.48 -8.68 -0.84
C THR A 308 10.43 -10.20 -0.60
N PRO A 309 11.57 -10.82 -0.25
CA PRO A 309 11.59 -12.24 0.14
C PRO A 309 10.77 -12.51 1.41
N LEU A 310 10.70 -11.55 2.34
CA LEU A 310 9.99 -11.72 3.61
C LEU A 310 8.49 -11.96 3.42
N LEU A 311 7.88 -11.28 2.44
CA LEU A 311 6.46 -11.47 2.12
C LEU A 311 6.22 -12.83 1.47
N SER A 312 7.13 -13.28 0.61
CA SER A 312 7.06 -14.63 0.01
C SER A 312 7.12 -15.71 1.08
N GLU A 313 8.05 -15.61 2.02
CA GLU A 313 8.18 -16.54 3.14
C GLU A 313 6.99 -16.46 4.08
N TYR A 314 6.54 -15.25 4.45
CA TYR A 314 5.36 -15.07 5.28
C TYR A 314 4.13 -15.74 4.67
N ILE A 315 3.91 -15.58 3.36
CA ILE A 315 2.80 -16.24 2.65
C ILE A 315 2.96 -17.77 2.72
N LYS A 316 4.15 -18.31 2.46
CA LYS A 316 4.39 -19.76 2.52
C LYS A 316 4.08 -20.33 3.92
N THR A 317 4.47 -19.62 4.97
CA THR A 317 4.24 -20.05 6.36
C THR A 317 2.78 -19.90 6.79
N ASN A 318 2.07 -18.87 6.31
CA ASN A 318 0.71 -18.53 6.75
C ASN A 318 -0.39 -18.91 5.75
N LEU A 319 -0.04 -19.54 4.63
CA LEU A 319 -1.02 -20.03 3.67
C LEU A 319 -1.99 -20.97 4.39
N PRO A 320 -3.32 -20.75 4.28
CA PRO A 320 -4.28 -21.68 4.85
C PRO A 320 -4.06 -23.00 4.17
N VAL A 321 -3.51 -23.94 4.92
CA VAL A 321 -3.21 -25.26 4.41
C VAL A 321 -4.53 -25.93 4.14
N LYS A 322 -4.79 -26.18 2.86
CA LYS A 322 -5.89 -27.03 2.43
C LYS A 322 -5.54 -28.47 2.80
N LEU A 323 -5.78 -28.82 4.06
CA LEU A 323 -5.88 -30.21 4.46
C LEU A 323 -7.15 -30.79 3.80
N PRO A 324 -7.10 -32.00 3.21
CA PRO A 324 -8.28 -32.77 2.86
C PRO A 324 -9.30 -32.77 4.01
N VAL A 325 -10.59 -32.81 3.72
CA VAL A 325 -11.67 -32.61 4.71
C VAL A 325 -11.47 -33.44 5.99
N LYS A 326 -11.11 -34.72 5.85
CA LYS A 326 -10.87 -35.62 6.99
C LYS A 326 -9.59 -35.27 7.77
N GLU A 327 -8.51 -34.90 7.08
CA GLU A 327 -7.25 -34.44 7.69
C GLU A 327 -7.44 -33.09 8.41
N ALA A 328 -8.26 -32.19 7.85
CA ALA A 328 -8.62 -30.92 8.47
C ALA A 328 -9.42 -31.14 9.76
N ARG A 329 -10.39 -32.05 9.75
CA ARG A 329 -11.16 -32.44 10.94
C ARG A 329 -10.28 -33.06 12.02
N LEU A 330 -9.43 -34.02 11.64
CA LEU A 330 -8.47 -34.63 12.56
C LEU A 330 -7.55 -33.56 13.18
N PHE A 331 -6.95 -32.71 12.35
CA PHE A 331 -6.05 -31.66 12.83
C PHE A 331 -6.78 -30.70 13.77
N ARG A 332 -8.01 -30.29 13.45
CA ARG A 332 -8.83 -29.43 14.31
C ARG A 332 -9.09 -30.07 15.68
N LEU A 333 -9.45 -31.36 15.71
CA LEU A 333 -9.67 -32.11 16.94
C LEU A 333 -8.39 -32.19 17.79
N LEU A 334 -7.29 -32.62 17.18
CA LEU A 334 -6.00 -32.72 17.85
C LEU A 334 -5.48 -31.36 18.34
N ARG A 335 -5.73 -30.29 17.59
CA ARG A 335 -5.35 -28.93 17.96
C ARG A 335 -6.18 -28.37 19.12
N ALA A 336 -7.46 -28.72 19.19
CA ALA A 336 -8.32 -28.35 20.33
C ALA A 336 -7.85 -29.02 21.63
N GLY A 337 -7.29 -30.23 21.53
CA GLY A 337 -6.68 -30.98 22.63
C GLY A 337 -5.15 -30.93 22.65
N ILE A 338 -4.52 -29.80 22.31
CA ILE A 338 -3.05 -29.72 22.28
C ILE A 338 -2.44 -30.08 23.65
N GLY A 339 -1.44 -30.96 23.66
CA GLY A 339 -0.85 -31.53 24.88
C GLY A 339 -1.71 -32.59 25.61
N ARG A 340 -2.96 -32.82 25.18
CA ARG A 340 -3.84 -33.90 25.69
C ARG A 340 -3.85 -35.07 24.70
N THR A 341 -3.86 -36.29 25.21
CA THR A 341 -4.15 -37.46 24.37
C THR A 341 -5.62 -37.47 23.98
N VAL A 342 -5.89 -37.46 22.68
CA VAL A 342 -7.22 -37.67 22.08
C VAL A 342 -7.37 -39.16 21.79
N SER A 343 -8.45 -39.77 22.27
CA SER A 343 -8.65 -41.23 22.12
C SER A 343 -8.97 -41.60 20.68
N LYS A 344 -8.75 -42.88 20.32
CA LYS A 344 -9.15 -43.38 19.00
C LYS A 344 -10.64 -43.19 18.73
N ASP A 345 -11.48 -43.48 19.72
CA ASP A 345 -12.94 -43.39 19.61
C ASP A 345 -13.39 -41.94 19.36
N GLU A 346 -12.78 -40.97 20.06
CA GLU A 346 -13.01 -39.53 19.83
C GLU A 346 -12.67 -39.13 18.38
N ILE A 347 -11.56 -39.66 17.85
CA ILE A 347 -11.14 -39.40 16.47
C ILE A 347 -12.10 -40.03 15.47
N PHE A 348 -12.52 -41.28 15.68
CA PHE A 348 -13.45 -41.96 14.78
C PHE A 348 -14.78 -41.22 14.66
N HIS A 349 -15.36 -40.78 15.79
CA HIS A 349 -16.62 -40.03 15.81
C HIS A 349 -16.53 -38.69 15.08
N GLU A 350 -15.44 -37.93 15.24
CA GLU A 350 -15.30 -36.61 14.61
C GLU A 350 -14.96 -36.71 13.10
N VAL A 351 -14.08 -37.63 12.72
CA VAL A 351 -13.58 -37.75 11.35
C VAL A 351 -14.55 -38.53 10.45
N TRP A 352 -15.29 -39.50 11.02
CA TRP A 352 -16.29 -40.35 10.34
C TRP A 352 -17.65 -40.37 11.09
N PRO A 353 -18.37 -39.25 11.18
CA PRO A 353 -19.58 -39.16 12.01
C PRO A 353 -20.73 -40.09 11.58
N ASN A 354 -20.76 -40.50 10.31
CA ASN A 354 -21.81 -41.35 9.76
C ASN A 354 -21.40 -42.83 9.62
N ASP A 355 -20.12 -43.15 9.90
CA ASP A 355 -19.47 -44.41 9.52
C ASP A 355 -18.38 -44.79 10.54
N SER A 356 -18.60 -44.47 11.83
CA SER A 356 -17.62 -44.72 12.89
C SER A 356 -17.30 -46.21 13.01
N ASP A 357 -18.32 -47.06 12.87
CA ASP A 357 -18.22 -48.50 13.09
C ASP A 357 -17.60 -49.25 11.90
N SER A 358 -17.57 -48.61 10.72
CA SER A 358 -16.98 -49.16 9.49
C SER A 358 -15.53 -48.69 9.27
N ALA A 359 -15.07 -47.67 10.02
CA ALA A 359 -13.73 -47.14 9.93
C ALA A 359 -12.72 -48.04 10.68
N THR A 360 -11.65 -48.44 10.00
CA THR A 360 -10.63 -49.34 10.58
C THR A 360 -9.46 -48.58 11.20
N ASP A 361 -8.79 -49.20 12.16
CA ASP A 361 -7.52 -48.72 12.72
C ASP A 361 -6.49 -48.38 11.63
N TRP A 362 -6.47 -49.17 10.55
CA TRP A 362 -5.59 -48.93 9.41
C TRP A 362 -5.89 -47.60 8.69
N ALA A 363 -7.17 -47.24 8.54
CA ALA A 363 -7.57 -45.98 7.91
C ALA A 363 -7.15 -44.77 8.78
N LEU A 364 -7.25 -44.91 10.10
CA LEU A 364 -6.77 -43.91 11.06
C LEU A 364 -5.25 -43.74 10.98
N ASP A 365 -4.50 -44.84 10.99
CA ASP A 365 -3.04 -44.82 10.91
C ASP A 365 -2.54 -44.19 9.60
N ALA A 366 -3.20 -44.49 8.47
CA ALA A 366 -2.90 -43.86 7.18
C ALA A 366 -3.18 -42.35 7.18
N LEU A 367 -4.22 -41.91 7.89
CA LEU A 367 -4.57 -40.49 8.00
C LEU A 367 -3.59 -39.73 8.92
N ILE A 368 -3.21 -40.34 10.05
CA ILE A 368 -2.15 -39.82 10.93
C ILE A 368 -0.82 -39.75 10.20
N TYR A 369 -0.46 -40.77 9.43
CA TYR A 369 0.77 -40.79 8.64
C TYR A 369 0.80 -39.65 7.62
N ARG A 370 -0.28 -39.48 6.84
CA ARG A 370 -0.41 -38.37 5.88
C ARG A 370 -0.32 -37.02 6.57
N LEU A 371 -1.01 -36.86 7.71
CA LEU A 371 -0.96 -35.63 8.48
C LEU A 371 0.47 -35.35 8.97
N ARG A 372 1.15 -36.32 9.60
CA ARG A 372 2.58 -36.20 10.03
C ARG A 372 3.52 -35.79 8.91
N LYS A 373 3.32 -36.33 7.71
CA LYS A 373 4.14 -36.02 6.53
C LYS A 373 3.69 -34.75 5.80
N HIS A 374 2.55 -34.17 6.19
CA HIS A 374 2.01 -32.99 5.53
C HIS A 374 2.97 -31.80 5.75
N PRO A 375 3.39 -31.07 4.69
CA PRO A 375 4.35 -29.96 4.81
C PRO A 375 3.96 -28.89 5.84
N PHE A 376 2.66 -28.69 6.02
CA PHE A 376 2.07 -27.85 7.05
C PHE A 376 2.51 -28.18 8.48
N MET A 377 2.51 -29.46 8.83
CA MET A 377 2.86 -29.91 10.17
C MET A 377 4.33 -29.62 10.45
N GLN A 378 5.18 -29.90 9.46
CA GLN A 378 6.61 -29.60 9.53
C GLN A 378 6.88 -28.10 9.61
N ALA A 379 6.22 -27.29 8.78
CA ALA A 379 6.43 -25.84 8.73
C ALA A 379 5.97 -25.11 10.00
N ASN A 380 5.05 -25.69 10.78
CA ASN A 380 4.51 -25.11 12.01
C ASN A 380 5.01 -25.83 13.27
N ASN A 381 6.01 -26.69 13.14
CA ASN A 381 6.59 -27.48 14.22
C ASN A 381 5.56 -28.29 15.03
N TYR A 382 4.55 -28.83 14.35
CA TYR A 382 3.59 -29.73 14.96
C TYR A 382 4.08 -31.17 14.87
N VAL A 383 4.13 -31.84 16.01
CA VAL A 383 4.49 -33.26 16.15
C VAL A 383 3.30 -34.03 16.68
N ILE A 384 2.92 -35.13 16.01
CA ILE A 384 1.88 -36.05 16.48
C ILE A 384 2.56 -37.25 17.11
N GLU A 385 2.40 -37.42 18.42
CA GLU A 385 2.91 -38.56 19.17
C GLU A 385 1.84 -39.66 19.28
N SER A 386 2.29 -40.91 19.13
CA SER A 386 1.42 -42.09 19.30
C SER A 386 1.48 -42.57 20.74
N GLN A 387 0.33 -42.60 21.43
CA GLN A 387 0.20 -43.20 22.74
C GLN A 387 -0.35 -44.63 22.57
N LYS A 388 0.49 -45.63 22.83
CA LYS A 388 0.22 -47.04 22.53
C LYS A 388 -1.16 -47.46 23.04
N LYS A 389 -2.00 -47.98 22.13
CA LYS A 389 -3.36 -48.48 22.39
C LYS A 389 -4.38 -47.46 22.91
N VAL A 390 -4.00 -46.19 23.10
CA VAL A 390 -4.88 -45.16 23.67
C VAL A 390 -5.31 -44.15 22.60
N GLY A 391 -4.37 -43.58 21.86
CA GLY A 391 -4.68 -42.54 20.88
C GLY A 391 -3.47 -41.70 20.48
N TYR A 392 -3.73 -40.43 20.20
CA TYR A 392 -2.74 -39.52 19.60
C TYR A 392 -2.69 -38.19 20.34
N THR A 393 -1.49 -37.64 20.50
CA THR A 393 -1.27 -36.33 21.14
C THR A 393 -0.59 -35.38 20.16
N LEU A 394 -1.08 -34.15 20.05
CA LEU A 394 -0.43 -33.10 19.27
C LEU A 394 0.42 -32.23 20.19
N VAL A 395 1.69 -32.06 19.82
CA VAL A 395 2.64 -31.18 20.51
C VAL A 395 3.13 -30.13 19.51
N GLN A 396 3.34 -28.90 19.97
CA GLN A 396 3.96 -27.83 19.19
C GLN A 396 5.33 -27.53 19.79
N THR A 397 6.39 -27.76 19.01
CA THR A 397 7.79 -27.62 19.45
C THR A 397 8.44 -26.30 19.07
#